data_AF-A0A662RU38-F1
#
_entry.id   AF-A0A662RU38-F1
#
_cell.length_a   1.000
_cell.length_b   1.000
_cell.length_c   1.000
_cell.angle_alpha   90.00
_cell.angle_beta   90.00
_cell.angle_gamma   90.00
#
_symmetry.space_group_name_H-M   'P 1'
#
loop_
_entity.id
_entity.type
_entity.pdbx_description
1 polymer ?
#
loop_
_entity_poly.entity_id
_entity_poly.type
_entity_poly.pdbx_seq_one_letter_code
_entity_poly.pdbx_strand_id
1 'polypeptide(L)'
;MVSVFIEGVPMNLRIAKAVCEDNRDRNASYIRFGPQIRIKASEKLVLNRASLERAIERALTDDEWVSAAWNHTGRITKLERGEIIFEDSEESEMLDAYWDMRLSALKGDF
;
A
#
# COMPACT_ATOMS: atom_id res chain seq x y z
N MET A 1 -12.19 2.83 -2.79
CA MET A 1 -10.92 2.10 -3.14
C MET A 1 -9.79 2.71 -2.33
N VAL A 2 -8.86 1.91 -1.81
CA VAL A 2 -7.76 2.39 -0.96
C VAL A 2 -6.41 2.02 -1.54
N SER A 3 -5.45 2.94 -1.48
CA SER A 3 -4.07 2.73 -1.91
C SER A 3 -3.07 3.10 -0.82
N VAL A 4 -1.95 2.40 -0.76
CA VAL A 4 -0.70 2.77 -0.05
C VAL A 4 0.46 2.74 -1.04
N PHE A 5 1.43 3.63 -0.85
CA PHE A 5 2.60 3.75 -1.69
C PHE A 5 3.87 3.50 -0.87
N ILE A 6 4.70 2.60 -1.35
CA ILE A 6 6.02 2.30 -0.76
C ILE A 6 7.11 2.50 -1.81
N GLU A 7 8.36 2.69 -1.38
CA GLU A 7 9.48 2.87 -2.30
C GLU A 7 9.67 1.65 -3.21
N GLY A 8 10.00 1.87 -4.48
CA GLY A 8 10.18 0.86 -5.51
C GLY A 8 11.53 0.13 -5.45
N VAL A 9 11.90 -0.38 -4.28
CA VAL A 9 13.13 -1.18 -4.07
C VAL A 9 12.82 -2.69 -4.02
N PRO A 10 13.80 -3.57 -4.33
CA PRO A 10 13.57 -5.01 -4.39
C PRO A 10 12.97 -5.61 -3.10
N MET A 11 13.35 -5.08 -1.93
CA MET A 11 12.81 -5.54 -0.64
C MET A 11 11.31 -5.26 -0.54
N ASN A 12 10.88 -4.07 -0.96
CA ASN A 12 9.49 -3.62 -0.89
C ASN A 12 8.57 -4.37 -1.86
N LEU A 13 9.12 -5.04 -2.88
CA LEU A 13 8.32 -5.99 -3.70
C LEU A 13 7.85 -7.19 -2.86
N ARG A 14 8.65 -7.67 -1.89
CA ARG A 14 8.22 -8.75 -0.98
C ARG A 14 7.14 -8.27 -0.03
N ILE A 15 7.29 -7.05 0.49
CA ILE A 15 6.26 -6.36 1.30
C ILE A 15 4.95 -6.25 0.50
N ALA A 16 4.99 -5.72 -0.72
CA ALA A 16 3.78 -5.56 -1.55
C ALA A 16 3.05 -6.88 -1.82
N LYS A 17 3.80 -7.96 -2.08
CA LYS A 17 3.24 -9.31 -2.23
C LYS A 17 2.56 -9.79 -0.94
N ALA A 18 3.24 -9.67 0.19
CA ALA A 18 2.70 -10.07 1.49
C ALA A 18 1.41 -9.30 1.83
N VAL A 19 1.40 -7.98 1.61
CA VAL A 19 0.19 -7.16 1.79
C VAL A 19 -0.96 -7.66 0.89
N CYS A 20 -0.68 -7.96 -0.37
CA CYS A 20 -1.72 -8.45 -1.28
C CYS A 20 -2.23 -9.85 -0.90
N GLU A 21 -1.38 -10.71 -0.36
CA GLU A 21 -1.77 -12.01 0.16
C GLU A 21 -2.67 -11.89 1.40
N ASP A 22 -2.28 -11.03 2.36
CA ASP A 22 -3.04 -10.76 3.58
C ASP A 22 -4.40 -10.10 3.30
N ASN A 23 -4.54 -9.40 2.16
CA ASN A 23 -5.76 -8.68 1.77
C ASN A 23 -6.40 -9.28 0.50
N ARG A 24 -6.19 -10.58 0.23
CA ARG A 24 -6.70 -11.24 -0.97
C ARG A 24 -8.23 -11.20 -1.05
N ASP A 25 -8.91 -11.28 0.09
CA ASP A 25 -10.37 -11.14 0.23
C ASP A 25 -10.88 -9.75 -0.18
N ARG A 26 -10.00 -8.75 -0.27
CA ARG A 26 -10.30 -7.36 -0.65
C ARG A 26 -9.78 -7.00 -2.04
N ASN A 27 -9.55 -8.00 -2.90
CA ASN A 27 -9.01 -7.83 -4.25
C ASN A 27 -7.70 -7.03 -4.29
N ALA A 28 -6.83 -7.24 -3.28
CA ALA A 28 -5.60 -6.50 -3.20
C ALA A 28 -4.64 -6.83 -4.36
N SER A 29 -4.03 -5.80 -4.92
CA SER A 29 -3.03 -5.92 -5.99
C SER A 29 -1.99 -4.82 -5.88
N TYR A 30 -0.84 -5.02 -6.52
CA TYR A 30 0.21 -4.01 -6.56
C TYR A 30 0.70 -3.76 -7.99
N ILE A 31 1.13 -2.54 -8.25
CA ILE A 31 1.70 -2.12 -9.53
C ILE A 31 2.88 -1.17 -9.29
N ARG A 32 3.89 -1.25 -10.16
CA ARG A 32 4.97 -0.26 -10.19
C ARG A 32 4.43 1.08 -10.68
N PHE A 33 4.71 2.14 -9.95
CA PHE A 33 4.30 3.51 -10.24
C PHE A 33 5.53 4.42 -10.14
N GLY A 34 6.23 4.62 -11.25
CA GLY A 34 7.49 5.39 -11.27
C GLY A 34 8.52 4.81 -10.27
N PRO A 35 9.02 5.63 -9.30
CA PRO A 35 9.95 5.19 -8.27
C PRO A 35 9.27 4.49 -7.08
N GLN A 36 7.95 4.31 -7.10
CA GLN A 36 7.16 3.70 -6.03
C GLN A 36 6.49 2.40 -6.48
N ILE A 37 6.01 1.63 -5.51
CA ILE A 37 5.04 0.54 -5.69
C ILE A 37 3.74 1.02 -5.06
N ARG A 38 2.67 1.04 -5.85
CA ARG A 38 1.31 1.29 -5.36
C ARG A 38 0.64 -0.03 -5.07
N ILE A 39 0.11 -0.18 -3.86
CA ILE A 39 -0.68 -1.33 -3.43
C ILE A 39 -2.12 -0.83 -3.27
N LYS A 40 -3.08 -1.49 -3.93
CA LYS A 40 -4.51 -1.13 -3.92
C LYS A 40 -5.33 -2.25 -3.28
N ALA A 41 -6.42 -1.92 -2.61
CA ALA A 41 -7.46 -2.87 -2.17
C ALA A 41 -8.85 -2.21 -2.14
N SER A 42 -9.89 -3.04 -2.23
CA SER A 42 -11.30 -2.64 -2.19
C SER A 42 -11.71 -2.38 -0.74
N GLU A 43 -12.34 -1.23 -0.48
CA GLU A 43 -12.89 -0.78 0.82
C GLU A 43 -11.88 -0.61 1.96
N LYS A 44 -10.92 -1.51 2.10
CA LYS A 44 -9.99 -1.56 3.22
C LYS A 44 -8.66 -2.17 2.82
N LEU A 45 -7.58 -1.65 3.39
CA LEU A 45 -6.23 -2.18 3.26
C LEU A 45 -5.62 -2.30 4.65
N VAL A 46 -5.15 -3.50 4.99
CA VAL A 46 -4.53 -3.81 6.28
C VAL A 46 -3.06 -4.11 6.08
N LEU A 47 -2.19 -3.40 6.80
CA LEU A 47 -0.78 -3.75 6.92
C LEU A 47 -0.58 -4.49 8.24
N ASN A 48 -0.16 -5.75 8.17
CA ASN A 48 0.16 -6.55 9.35
C ASN A 48 1.67 -6.63 9.55
N ARG A 49 2.21 -6.02 10.62
CA ARG A 49 3.65 -5.93 10.83
C ARG A 49 4.33 -7.29 10.81
N ALA A 50 3.75 -8.29 11.48
CA ALA A 50 4.34 -9.63 11.57
C ALA A 50 4.43 -10.33 10.21
N SER A 51 3.41 -10.15 9.36
CA SER A 51 3.46 -10.66 7.99
C SER A 51 4.53 -9.96 7.16
N LEU A 52 4.67 -8.63 7.27
CA LEU A 52 5.69 -7.88 6.54
C LEU A 52 7.10 -8.28 6.96
N GLU A 53 7.34 -8.37 8.27
CA GLU A 53 8.62 -8.79 8.84
C GLU A 53 9.00 -10.22 8.42
N ARG A 54 8.02 -11.14 8.38
CA ARG A 54 8.23 -12.48 7.86
C ARG A 54 8.62 -12.46 6.37
N ALA A 55 7.99 -11.60 5.57
CA ALA A 55 8.24 -11.52 4.13
C ALA A 55 9.63 -10.95 3.78
N ILE A 56 10.19 -10.10 4.65
CA ILE A 56 11.53 -9.53 4.49
C ILE A 56 12.59 -10.23 5.34
N GLU A 57 12.21 -11.27 6.10
CA GLU A 57 13.07 -12.08 6.96
C GLU A 57 13.85 -11.26 8.01
N ARG A 58 13.28 -10.13 8.44
CA ARG A 58 13.84 -9.26 9.49
C ARG A 58 12.76 -8.40 10.14
N ALA A 59 13.07 -7.87 11.32
CA ALA A 59 12.24 -6.85 11.95
C ALA A 59 12.25 -5.56 11.12
N LEU A 60 11.09 -4.90 11.05
CA LEU A 60 10.97 -3.53 10.55
C LEU A 60 11.46 -2.60 11.66
N THR A 61 12.14 -1.53 11.29
CA THR A 61 12.37 -0.43 12.22
C THR A 61 11.05 0.32 12.45
N ASP A 62 10.97 1.10 13.53
CA ASP A 62 9.77 1.91 13.78
C ASP A 62 9.61 3.01 12.72
N ASP A 63 10.71 3.54 12.18
CA ASP A 63 10.68 4.49 11.07
C ASP A 63 10.15 3.85 9.78
N GLU A 64 10.60 2.64 9.44
CA GLU A 64 10.08 1.90 8.28
C GLU A 64 8.58 1.62 8.44
N TRP A 65 8.16 1.21 9.64
CA TRP A 65 6.76 0.94 9.94
C TRP A 65 5.87 2.18 9.79
N VAL A 66 6.29 3.31 10.37
CA VAL A 66 5.53 4.57 10.32
C VAL A 66 5.56 5.18 8.91
N SER A 67 6.63 4.97 8.13
CA SER A 67 6.73 5.49 6.76
C SER A 67 5.60 4.99 5.83
N ALA A 68 5.07 3.79 6.09
CA ALA A 68 3.94 3.25 5.33
C ALA A 68 2.64 4.06 5.50
N ALA A 69 2.52 4.84 6.57
CA ALA A 69 1.39 5.73 6.82
C ALA A 69 1.52 7.10 6.11
N TRP A 70 2.67 7.40 5.49
CA TRP A 70 2.93 8.75 4.95
C TRP A 70 2.34 8.97 3.55
N ASN A 71 2.11 7.92 2.78
CA ASN A 71 1.58 8.06 1.42
C ASN A 71 0.50 7.01 1.14
N HIS A 72 -0.75 7.45 1.17
CA HIS A 72 -1.95 6.63 1.09
C HIS A 72 -3.15 7.45 0.62
N THR A 73 -4.23 6.78 0.20
CA THR A 73 -5.49 7.45 -0.21
C THR A 73 -6.64 7.24 0.76
N GLY A 74 -6.59 6.21 1.61
CA GLY A 74 -7.66 5.90 2.56
C GLY A 74 -7.59 6.72 3.85
N ARG A 75 -8.62 6.65 4.68
CA ARG A 75 -8.57 7.17 6.05
C ARG A 75 -7.91 6.13 6.96
N ILE A 76 -6.89 6.54 7.72
CA ILE A 76 -6.31 5.68 8.75
C ILE A 76 -7.33 5.53 9.88
N THR A 77 -7.78 4.30 10.15
CA THR A 77 -8.69 3.99 11.25
C THR A 77 -8.02 3.24 12.39
N LYS A 78 -6.82 2.70 12.14
CA LYS A 78 -5.95 2.11 13.15
C LYS A 78 -4.49 2.34 12.78
N LEU A 79 -3.69 2.79 13.75
CA LEU A 79 -2.24 2.96 13.63
C LEU A 79 -1.59 2.47 14.92
N GLU A 80 -1.30 1.17 14.96
CA GLU A 80 -0.67 0.52 16.10
C GLU A 80 0.62 -0.16 15.68
N ARG A 81 1.39 -0.63 16.66
CA ARG A 81 2.68 -1.31 16.38
C ARG A 81 2.49 -2.59 15.56
N GLY A 82 1.39 -3.30 15.73
CA GLY A 82 1.14 -4.57 15.03
C GLY A 82 0.39 -4.41 13.70
N GLU A 83 -0.37 -3.32 13.55
CA GLU A 83 -1.32 -3.19 12.45
C GLU A 83 -1.58 -1.72 12.08
N ILE A 84 -1.65 -1.45 10.77
CA ILE A 84 -2.19 -0.21 10.23
C ILE A 84 -3.40 -0.56 9.37
N ILE A 85 -4.51 0.13 9.59
CA ILE A 85 -5.74 -0.06 8.81
C ILE A 85 -6.07 1.25 8.10
N PHE A 86 -6.25 1.13 6.78
CA PHE A 86 -6.75 2.17 5.91
C PHE A 86 -8.13 1.76 5.41
N GLU A 87 -9.14 2.59 5.61
CA GLU A 87 -10.50 2.36 5.11
C GLU A 87 -10.87 3.42 4.09
N ASP A 88 -11.79 3.06 3.20
CA ASP A 88 -12.28 3.95 2.19
C ASP A 88 -13.10 5.11 2.78
N SER A 89 -13.14 6.15 1.98
CA SER A 89 -13.89 7.37 2.19
C SER A 89 -14.22 7.95 0.81
N GLU A 90 -15.15 8.88 0.75
CA GLU A 90 -15.45 9.61 -0.49
C GLU A 90 -14.18 10.27 -1.09
N GLU A 91 -13.34 10.84 -0.22
CA GLU A 91 -12.04 11.42 -0.61
C GLU A 91 -11.07 10.36 -1.17
N SER A 92 -11.07 9.14 -0.62
CA SER A 92 -10.20 8.07 -1.08
C SER A 92 -10.47 7.68 -2.53
N GLU A 93 -11.73 7.71 -2.98
CA GLU A 93 -12.10 7.40 -4.36
C GLU A 93 -11.59 8.45 -5.33
N MET A 94 -11.74 9.73 -4.97
CA MET A 94 -11.23 10.84 -5.77
C MET A 94 -9.69 10.77 -5.91
N LEU A 95 -8.98 10.53 -4.79
CA LEU A 95 -7.53 10.40 -4.79
C LEU A 95 -7.08 9.17 -5.59
N ASP A 96 -7.77 8.03 -5.43
CA ASP A 96 -7.46 6.80 -6.15
C ASP A 96 -7.62 6.97 -7.68
N ALA A 97 -8.68 7.66 -8.11
CA ALA A 97 -8.94 8.00 -9.51
C ALA A 97 -7.87 8.95 -10.08
N TYR A 98 -7.44 9.96 -9.31
CA TYR A 98 -6.32 10.83 -9.69
C TYR A 98 -5.05 10.01 -9.96
N TRP A 99 -4.72 9.06 -9.09
CA TRP A 99 -3.55 8.21 -9.27
C TRP A 99 -3.68 7.23 -10.44
N ASP A 100 -4.87 6.71 -10.72
CA ASP A 100 -5.14 5.88 -11.90
C ASP A 100 -4.96 6.66 -13.20
N MET A 101 -5.42 7.92 -13.24
CA MET A 101 -5.17 8.85 -14.35
C MET A 101 -3.66 9.08 -14.54
N ARG A 102 -2.92 9.37 -13.44
CA ARG A 102 -1.46 9.55 -13.51
C ARG A 102 -0.73 8.29 -13.98
N LEU A 103 -1.15 7.11 -13.54
CA LEU A 103 -0.57 5.84 -13.95
C LEU A 103 -0.80 5.58 -15.44
N SER A 104 -1.99 5.92 -15.93
CA SER A 104 -2.34 5.78 -17.34
C SER A 104 -1.50 6.71 -18.22
N ALA A 105 -1.29 7.96 -17.79
CA ALA A 105 -0.40 8.89 -18.48
C ALA A 105 1.04 8.36 -18.56
N LEU A 106 1.59 7.85 -17.44
CA LEU A 106 2.93 7.26 -17.41
C LEU A 106 3.09 6.04 -18.33
N LYS A 107 2.02 5.26 -18.55
CA LYS A 107 2.03 4.14 -19.49
C LYS A 107 1.96 4.58 -20.96
N GLY A 108 1.38 5.75 -21.23
CA GLY A 108 1.26 6.33 -22.58
C GLY A 108 2.54 7.01 -23.09
N ASP A 109 3.49 7.30 -22.20
CA ASP A 109 4.77 7.94 -22.52
C ASP A 109 5.89 6.93 -22.92
N PHE A 110 5.55 5.66 -23.22
CA PHE A 110 6.47 4.62 -23.70
C PHE A 110 6.06 4.06 -25.07
#